data_AF-A0A5D3FUT9-F1
#
_entry.id   AF-A0A5D3FUT9-F1
#
_cell.length_a   1.000
_cell.length_b   1.000
_cell.length_c   1.000
_cell.angle_alpha   90.00
_cell.angle_beta   90.00
_cell.angle_gamma   90.00
#
_symmetry.space_group_name_H-M   'P 1'
#
loop_
_entity.id
_entity.type
_entity.pdbx_description
1 polymer ?
#
loop_
_entity_poly.entity_id
_entity_poly.type
_entity_poly.pdbx_seq_one_letter_code
_entity_poly.pdbx_strand_id
1 'polypeptide(L)'
;MGRAANRRPRLVAWRDARFELSDLMREYGQPGSRLTPEFPVLALARTELWELQGHVGDVPAAHGNPVPWLDEQNPNCGLAVWAYELLASSEGARAEAVASLGARFFGGSVPEGLLARVGLRASGSAAASRSSAPLELYWSLCSTVEAAEARGDHERMTRSTREQPVRSAAAVRAVLVRSGGRCENPLCAGQPDDVNQNGEPILEVDHVQDRGQWGRDHPIQMIALCPNCHAVKTRGRTRERLRALLLLEARARHSAWARQA
;
A
#
# COMPACT_ATOMS: atom_id res chain seq x y z
N MET A 1 -2.37 9.03 14.22
CA MET A 1 -3.39 8.42 13.33
C MET A 1 -3.08 8.65 11.85
N GLY A 2 -3.27 9.85 11.29
CA GLY A 2 -3.15 10.11 9.85
C GLY A 2 -1.84 9.68 9.19
N ARG A 3 -0.71 9.92 9.87
CA ARG A 3 0.62 9.44 9.44
C ARG A 3 0.67 7.91 9.28
N ALA A 4 0.04 7.15 10.20
CA ALA A 4 -0.04 5.68 10.12
C ALA A 4 -0.97 5.19 9.00
N ALA A 5 -2.12 5.83 8.82
CA ALA A 5 -3.07 5.53 7.74
C ALA A 5 -2.43 5.65 6.34
N ASN A 6 -1.44 6.53 6.19
CA ASN A 6 -0.70 6.78 4.95
C ASN A 6 0.73 6.18 4.98
N ARG A 7 1.01 5.21 5.87
CA ARG A 7 2.29 4.50 6.02
C ARG A 7 3.54 5.41 6.11
N ARG A 8 3.39 6.64 6.65
CA ARG A 8 4.51 7.57 6.89
C ARG A 8 5.34 7.14 8.11
N PRO A 9 6.64 7.48 8.21
CA PRO A 9 7.53 7.04 9.29
C PRO A 9 6.92 7.18 10.69
N ARG A 10 6.93 6.09 11.48
CA ARG A 10 6.22 6.02 12.78
C ARG A 10 6.63 7.12 13.76
N LEU A 11 7.93 7.35 13.89
CA LEU A 11 8.52 8.42 14.68
C LEU A 11 9.02 9.56 13.75
N VAL A 12 9.05 10.78 14.27
CA VAL A 12 9.60 11.98 13.62
C VAL A 12 10.31 12.86 14.63
N ALA A 13 11.32 13.62 14.20
CA ALA A 13 11.99 14.57 15.07
C ALA A 13 11.01 15.61 15.63
N TRP A 14 11.19 15.97 16.90
CA TRP A 14 10.33 16.95 17.58
C TRP A 14 10.16 18.25 16.79
N ARG A 15 11.22 18.80 16.19
CA ARG A 15 11.15 20.05 15.41
C ARG A 15 10.17 19.97 14.23
N ASP A 16 10.15 18.84 13.51
CA ASP A 16 9.22 18.62 12.39
C ASP A 16 7.78 18.45 12.91
N ALA A 17 7.61 17.63 13.95
CA ALA A 17 6.32 17.42 14.61
C ALA A 17 5.75 18.73 15.19
N ARG A 18 6.60 19.57 15.80
CA ARG A 18 6.24 20.89 16.34
C ARG A 18 5.69 21.80 15.24
N PHE A 19 6.32 21.81 14.05
CA PHE A 19 5.85 22.59 12.92
C PHE A 19 4.48 22.08 12.42
N GLU A 20 4.35 20.78 12.12
CA GLU A 20 3.09 20.17 11.68
C GLU A 20 1.94 20.41 12.69
N LEU A 21 2.21 20.22 13.99
CA LEU A 21 1.21 20.39 15.05
C LEU A 21 0.85 21.86 15.31
N SER A 22 1.80 22.79 15.23
CA SER A 22 1.53 24.22 15.44
C SER A 22 0.58 24.80 14.38
N ASP A 23 0.71 24.33 13.13
CA ASP A 23 -0.18 24.72 12.04
C ASP A 23 -1.61 24.16 12.26
N LEU A 24 -1.71 22.86 12.60
CA LEU A 24 -2.99 22.22 12.91
C LEU A 24 -3.69 22.84 14.12
N MET A 25 -2.96 23.16 15.19
CA MET A 25 -3.49 23.80 16.39
C MET A 25 -3.95 25.25 16.15
N ARG A 26 -3.36 25.94 15.17
CA ARG A 26 -3.76 27.30 14.79
C ARG A 26 -5.10 27.33 14.07
N GLU A 27 -5.35 26.35 13.21
CA GLU A 27 -6.56 26.30 12.39
C GLU A 27 -7.72 25.54 13.06
N TYR A 28 -7.41 24.52 13.88
CA TYR A 28 -8.40 23.61 14.47
C TYR A 28 -8.34 23.50 16.00
N GLY A 29 -7.54 24.34 16.67
CA GLY A 29 -7.54 24.45 18.13
C GLY A 29 -8.86 25.00 18.67
N GLN A 30 -9.25 24.58 19.87
CA GLN A 30 -10.44 25.12 20.54
C GLN A 30 -10.28 26.63 20.82
N PRO A 31 -11.35 27.45 20.74
CA PRO A 31 -11.27 28.89 20.97
C PRO A 31 -10.56 29.23 22.30
N GLY A 32 -9.54 30.09 22.22
CA GLY A 32 -8.69 30.46 23.38
C GLY A 32 -7.55 29.49 23.71
N SER A 33 -7.39 28.39 22.97
CA SER A 33 -6.23 27.48 23.12
C SER A 33 -4.92 28.19 22.74
N ARG A 34 -3.86 27.91 23.50
CA ARG A 34 -2.50 28.37 23.16
C ARG A 34 -1.84 27.40 22.16
N LEU A 35 -0.95 27.94 21.32
CA LEU A 35 -0.15 27.14 20.38
C LEU A 35 1.03 26.47 21.09
N THR A 36 0.72 25.43 21.87
CA THR A 36 1.68 24.74 22.75
C THR A 36 1.68 23.23 22.47
N PRO A 37 2.20 22.77 21.30
CA PRO A 37 2.26 21.35 20.93
C PRO A 37 3.13 20.50 21.87
N GLU A 38 3.98 21.13 22.70
CA GLU A 38 4.84 20.47 23.68
C GLU A 38 4.06 19.73 24.76
N PHE A 39 2.97 20.32 25.28
CA PHE A 39 2.21 19.70 26.37
C PHE A 39 1.45 18.44 25.93
N PRO A 40 0.73 18.41 24.78
CA PRO A 40 0.14 17.18 24.26
C PRO A 40 1.16 16.05 24.04
N VAL A 41 2.33 16.34 23.47
CA VAL A 41 3.37 15.32 23.22
C VAL A 41 3.93 14.75 24.52
N LEU A 42 4.23 15.60 25.50
CA LEU A 42 4.74 15.16 26.81
C LEU A 42 3.66 14.46 27.66
N ALA A 43 2.39 14.86 27.56
CA ALA A 43 1.29 14.18 28.23
C ALA A 43 1.05 12.79 27.61
N LEU A 44 1.07 12.67 26.29
CA LEU A 44 0.94 11.40 25.59
C LEU A 44 2.12 10.46 25.91
N ALA A 45 3.34 10.97 26.05
CA ALA A 45 4.51 10.20 26.47
C ALA A 45 4.45 9.65 27.91
N ARG A 46 3.43 10.01 28.71
CA ARG A 46 3.12 9.37 29.99
C ARG A 46 2.14 8.19 29.85
N THR A 47 1.82 7.78 28.62
CA THR A 47 0.89 6.69 28.30
C THR A 47 1.54 5.67 27.37
N GLU A 48 0.99 4.46 27.31
CA GLU A 48 1.46 3.38 26.41
C GLU A 48 1.17 3.63 24.92
N LEU A 49 0.59 4.79 24.56
CA LEU A 49 0.24 5.17 23.19
C LEU A 49 1.35 5.89 22.43
N TRP A 50 2.37 6.42 23.12
CA TRP A 50 3.34 7.33 22.54
C TRP A 50 4.77 7.07 23.01
N GLU A 51 5.71 7.08 22.07
CA GLU A 51 7.14 6.90 22.31
C GLU A 51 7.89 8.22 22.12
N LEU A 52 8.91 8.43 22.96
CA LEU A 52 9.98 9.39 22.75
C LEU A 52 11.30 8.60 22.72
N GLN A 53 12.12 8.84 21.70
CA GLN A 53 13.40 8.13 21.51
C GLN A 53 14.52 9.11 21.14
N GLY A 54 15.75 8.79 21.50
CA GLY A 54 16.94 9.58 21.13
C GLY A 54 17.18 10.84 21.98
N HIS A 55 16.62 10.91 23.19
CA HIS A 55 16.97 11.92 24.20
C HIS A 55 17.88 11.33 25.29
N VAL A 56 18.56 12.21 26.03
CA VAL A 56 19.34 11.88 27.23
C VAL A 56 18.60 12.36 28.48
N GLY A 57 18.61 11.54 29.53
CA GLY A 57 17.95 11.83 30.80
C GLY A 57 16.42 11.73 30.74
N ASP A 58 15.79 12.10 31.86
CA ASP A 58 14.36 11.95 32.06
C ASP A 58 13.53 12.91 31.20
N VAL A 59 12.42 12.40 30.65
CA VAL A 59 11.43 13.22 29.96
C VAL A 59 10.78 14.20 30.97
N PRO A 60 10.69 15.51 30.67
CA PRO A 60 10.09 16.49 31.56
C PRO A 60 8.58 16.27 31.75
N ALA A 61 8.01 16.89 32.78
CA ALA A 61 6.57 16.88 33.01
C ALA A 61 5.83 17.70 31.94
N ALA A 62 4.55 17.38 31.70
CA ALA A 62 3.68 18.12 30.78
C ALA A 62 3.15 19.44 31.38
N HIS A 63 4.00 20.18 32.10
CA HIS A 63 3.70 21.46 32.74
C HIS A 63 4.99 22.28 32.95
N GLY A 64 4.86 23.58 33.22
CA GLY A 64 6.01 24.47 33.38
C GLY A 64 6.57 24.90 32.02
N ASN A 65 7.90 24.91 31.87
CA ASN A 65 8.58 25.31 30.63
C ASN A 65 9.46 24.18 30.06
N PRO A 66 8.87 23.20 29.35
CA PRO A 66 9.63 22.06 28.79
C PRO A 66 10.24 22.34 27.41
N VAL A 67 9.93 23.49 26.79
CA VAL A 67 10.38 23.84 25.43
C VAL A 67 11.91 23.79 25.25
N PRO A 68 12.74 24.32 26.19
CA PRO A 68 14.20 24.25 26.03
C PRO A 68 14.73 22.81 25.92
N TRP A 69 14.23 21.90 26.76
CA TRP A 69 14.62 20.49 26.72
C TRP A 69 14.20 19.82 25.41
N LEU A 70 12.98 20.07 24.94
CA LEU A 70 12.51 19.51 23.68
C LEU A 70 13.30 20.04 22.47
N ASP A 71 13.61 21.34 22.44
CA ASP A 71 14.34 21.98 21.34
C ASP A 71 15.83 21.59 21.32
N GLU A 72 16.43 21.34 22.49
CA GLU A 72 17.80 20.83 22.66
C GLU A 72 17.90 19.34 22.28
N GLN A 73 17.10 18.48 22.92
CA GLN A 73 17.15 17.02 22.73
C GLN A 73 16.58 16.58 21.37
N ASN A 74 15.64 17.36 20.80
CA ASN A 74 14.95 17.08 19.54
C ASN A 74 14.52 15.59 19.36
N PRO A 75 13.86 14.96 20.36
CA PRO A 75 13.60 13.53 20.34
C PRO A 75 12.72 13.11 19.17
N ASN A 76 12.95 11.89 18.69
CA ASN A 76 12.04 11.23 17.77
C ASN A 76 10.75 10.82 18.51
N CYS A 77 9.62 11.41 18.13
CA CYS A 77 8.33 11.24 18.80
C CYS A 77 7.28 10.62 17.86
N GLY A 78 6.35 9.84 18.42
CA GLY A 78 5.26 9.26 17.64
C GLY A 78 4.51 8.16 18.36
N LEU A 79 3.62 7.47 17.64
CA LEU A 79 2.81 6.39 18.20
C LEU A 79 3.67 5.19 18.60
N ALA A 80 3.28 4.54 19.69
CA ALA A 80 3.80 3.22 20.07
C ALA A 80 3.62 2.20 18.94
N VAL A 81 4.54 1.22 18.83
CA VAL A 81 4.54 0.23 17.73
C VAL A 81 3.16 -0.42 17.50
N TRP A 82 2.53 -0.92 18.56
CA TRP A 82 1.24 -1.61 18.49
C TRP A 82 0.12 -0.69 17.99
N ALA A 83 0.08 0.56 18.47
CA ALA A 83 -0.94 1.55 18.12
C ALA A 83 -0.75 2.01 16.67
N TYR A 84 0.50 2.18 16.23
CA TYR A 84 0.82 2.50 14.85
C TYR A 84 0.35 1.40 13.89
N GLU A 85 0.69 0.13 14.14
CA GLU A 85 0.29 -0.97 13.24
C GLU A 85 -1.22 -1.23 13.25
N LEU A 86 -1.88 -1.12 14.42
CA LEU A 86 -3.35 -1.17 14.49
C LEU A 86 -4.00 -0.09 13.62
N LEU A 87 -3.55 1.16 13.75
CA LEU A 87 -4.09 2.29 12.97
C LEU A 87 -3.69 2.25 11.49
N ALA A 88 -2.57 1.61 11.14
CA ALA A 88 -2.15 1.43 9.75
C ALA A 88 -2.90 0.27 9.05
N SER A 89 -3.28 -0.78 9.78
CA SER A 89 -3.96 -1.98 9.24
C SER A 89 -5.48 -1.95 9.33
N SER A 90 -6.08 -1.32 10.36
CA SER A 90 -7.52 -1.34 10.59
C SER A 90 -8.18 0.02 10.31
N GLU A 91 -9.09 0.04 9.33
CA GLU A 91 -9.95 1.21 9.09
C GLU A 91 -10.99 1.41 10.19
N GLY A 92 -11.55 0.32 10.71
CA GLY A 92 -12.50 0.38 11.84
C GLY A 92 -11.88 1.04 13.06
N ALA A 93 -10.65 0.67 13.44
CA ALA A 93 -9.95 1.29 14.56
C ALA A 93 -9.65 2.78 14.34
N ARG A 94 -9.37 3.20 13.09
CA ARG A 94 -9.25 4.63 12.76
C ARG A 94 -10.58 5.35 12.89
N ALA A 95 -11.66 4.77 12.37
CA ALA A 95 -13.00 5.36 12.40
C ALA A 95 -13.53 5.50 13.83
N GLU A 96 -13.36 4.47 14.66
CA GLU A 96 -13.75 4.47 16.08
C GLU A 96 -12.94 5.51 16.89
N ALA A 97 -11.62 5.60 16.65
CA ALA A 97 -10.79 6.61 17.30
C ALA A 97 -11.15 8.04 16.85
N VAL A 98 -11.45 8.27 15.56
CA VAL A 98 -11.93 9.55 15.03
C VAL A 98 -13.29 9.92 15.61
N ALA A 99 -14.25 8.99 15.67
CA ALA A 99 -15.56 9.20 16.27
C ALA A 99 -15.43 9.56 17.77
N SER A 100 -14.61 8.80 18.51
CA SER A 100 -14.34 9.03 19.93
C SER A 100 -13.74 10.42 20.19
N LEU A 101 -12.80 10.86 19.36
CA LEU A 101 -12.22 12.20 19.45
C LEU A 101 -13.22 13.29 19.04
N GLY A 102 -14.03 13.05 18.01
CA GLY A 102 -15.08 13.97 17.55
C GLY A 102 -16.11 14.26 18.65
N ALA A 103 -16.64 13.19 19.26
CA ALA A 103 -17.59 13.27 20.35
C ALA A 103 -17.01 14.01 21.59
N ARG A 104 -15.74 13.76 21.94
CA ARG A 104 -15.14 14.31 23.16
C ARG A 104 -14.55 15.71 23.00
N PHE A 105 -14.02 16.06 21.83
CA PHE A 105 -13.19 17.27 21.65
C PHE A 105 -13.64 18.20 20.52
N PHE A 106 -14.63 17.83 19.71
CA PHE A 106 -15.11 18.63 18.57
C PHE A 106 -16.64 18.77 18.52
N GLY A 107 -17.32 18.65 19.67
CA GLY A 107 -18.77 18.89 19.77
C GLY A 107 -19.65 17.85 19.05
N GLY A 108 -19.11 16.67 18.76
CA GLY A 108 -19.84 15.56 18.12
C GLY A 108 -19.07 14.92 16.97
N SER A 109 -18.38 15.70 16.15
CA SER A 109 -17.67 15.21 14.96
C SER A 109 -16.40 16.02 14.67
N VAL A 110 -15.35 15.34 14.20
CA VAL A 110 -14.10 16.02 13.81
C VAL A 110 -14.33 16.81 12.51
N PRO A 111 -13.91 18.09 12.40
CA PRO A 111 -14.09 18.89 11.19
C PRO A 111 -13.49 18.24 9.95
N GLU A 112 -14.20 18.26 8.82
CA GLU A 112 -13.73 17.65 7.58
C GLU A 112 -12.40 18.24 7.06
N GLY A 113 -12.18 19.54 7.27
CA GLY A 113 -10.92 20.21 6.92
C GLY A 113 -9.73 19.65 7.71
N LEU A 114 -9.90 19.42 9.02
CA LEU A 114 -8.87 18.80 9.86
C LEU A 114 -8.59 17.38 9.37
N LEU A 115 -9.64 16.59 9.18
CA LEU A 115 -9.52 15.23 8.63
C LEU A 115 -8.80 15.23 7.28
N ALA A 116 -9.08 16.18 6.39
CA ALA A 116 -8.39 16.35 5.11
C ALA A 116 -6.90 16.65 5.31
N ARG A 117 -6.54 17.66 6.11
CA ARG A 117 -5.14 18.07 6.31
C ARG A 117 -4.30 16.96 6.95
N VAL A 118 -4.85 16.19 7.89
CA VAL A 118 -4.11 15.05 8.50
C VAL A 118 -4.17 13.76 7.67
N GLY A 119 -4.83 13.75 6.51
CA GLY A 119 -4.95 12.54 5.67
C GLY A 119 -5.85 11.45 6.28
N LEU A 120 -6.83 11.84 7.10
CA LEU A 120 -7.88 11.00 7.70
C LEU A 120 -9.29 11.30 7.18
N ARG A 121 -9.46 12.14 6.15
CA ARG A 121 -10.78 12.33 5.54
C ARG A 121 -11.25 10.98 5.02
N ALA A 122 -12.25 10.43 5.70
CA ALA A 122 -13.29 9.68 5.04
C ALA A 122 -13.92 10.66 4.05
N SER A 123 -13.39 10.73 2.83
CA SER A 123 -14.08 11.45 1.75
C SER A 123 -15.45 10.80 1.57
N GLY A 124 -16.48 11.57 1.19
CA GLY A 124 -17.88 11.14 1.28
C GLY A 124 -18.26 9.75 0.71
N SER A 125 -17.95 9.33 -0.52
CA SER A 125 -17.08 9.87 -1.59
C SER A 125 -15.58 9.49 -1.55
N ALA A 126 -15.20 8.43 -0.82
CA ALA A 126 -14.05 7.56 -1.18
C ALA A 126 -14.12 6.11 -0.64
N ALA A 127 -15.18 5.70 0.07
CA ALA A 127 -15.40 4.30 0.47
C ALA A 127 -15.55 3.32 -0.72
N ALA A 128 -15.57 3.83 -1.96
CA ALA A 128 -15.64 3.06 -3.20
C ALA A 128 -14.41 3.21 -4.13
N SER A 129 -13.38 4.01 -3.79
CA SER A 129 -12.40 4.50 -4.79
C SER A 129 -10.92 4.14 -4.54
N ARG A 130 -10.58 3.47 -3.42
CA ARG A 130 -9.17 3.03 -3.16
C ARG A 130 -8.91 1.52 -3.16
N SER A 131 -9.93 0.68 -3.32
CA SER A 131 -9.76 -0.71 -3.79
C SER A 131 -10.13 -0.87 -5.28
N SER A 132 -10.78 0.13 -5.89
CA SER A 132 -11.34 -0.02 -7.23
C SER A 132 -10.33 0.27 -8.34
N ALA A 133 -9.58 1.37 -8.37
CA ALA A 133 -8.80 1.75 -9.57
C ALA A 133 -7.85 0.67 -10.15
N PRO A 134 -7.02 -0.07 -9.36
CA PRO A 134 -6.24 -1.19 -9.89
C PRO A 134 -7.12 -2.38 -10.32
N LEU A 135 -8.22 -2.62 -9.61
CA LEU A 135 -9.15 -3.72 -9.82
C LEU A 135 -10.05 -3.50 -11.04
N GLU A 136 -10.66 -2.33 -11.17
CA GLU A 136 -11.34 -1.81 -12.36
C GLU A 136 -10.43 -1.81 -13.59
N LEU A 137 -9.17 -1.38 -13.44
CA LEU A 137 -8.18 -1.47 -14.52
C LEU A 137 -7.92 -2.94 -14.89
N TYR A 138 -7.76 -3.82 -13.90
CA TYR A 138 -7.60 -5.26 -14.12
C TYR A 138 -8.81 -5.88 -14.83
N TRP A 139 -10.04 -5.53 -14.44
CA TRP A 139 -11.26 -6.00 -15.09
C TRP A 139 -11.43 -5.44 -16.48
N SER A 140 -11.24 -4.14 -16.67
CA SER A 140 -11.24 -3.50 -17.99
C SER A 140 -10.25 -4.18 -18.95
N LEU A 141 -9.05 -4.53 -18.46
CA LEU A 141 -8.06 -5.28 -19.22
C LEU A 141 -8.47 -6.74 -19.46
N CYS A 142 -9.07 -7.44 -18.48
CA CYS A 142 -9.61 -8.80 -18.66
C CYS A 142 -10.75 -8.80 -19.69
N SER A 143 -11.74 -7.92 -19.55
CA SER A 143 -12.84 -7.76 -20.52
C SER A 143 -12.35 -7.36 -21.92
N THR A 144 -11.27 -6.57 -22.01
CA THR A 144 -10.60 -6.29 -23.30
C THR A 144 -10.01 -7.56 -23.93
N VAL A 145 -9.39 -8.42 -23.13
CA VAL A 145 -8.87 -9.74 -23.56
C VAL A 145 -10.02 -10.65 -23.97
N GLU A 146 -11.05 -10.82 -23.14
CA GLU A 146 -12.21 -11.68 -23.42
C GLU A 146 -12.98 -11.22 -24.67
N ALA A 147 -13.15 -9.91 -24.86
CA ALA A 147 -13.75 -9.36 -26.06
C ALA A 147 -12.87 -9.60 -27.32
N ALA A 148 -11.54 -9.65 -27.18
CA ALA A 148 -10.64 -10.02 -28.28
C ALA A 148 -10.66 -11.53 -28.56
N GLU A 149 -10.70 -12.38 -27.53
CA GLU A 149 -10.89 -13.82 -27.67
C GLU A 149 -12.21 -14.11 -28.41
N ALA A 150 -13.31 -13.48 -28.00
CA ALA A 150 -14.65 -13.64 -28.60
C ALA A 150 -14.76 -13.15 -30.06
N ARG A 151 -13.91 -12.21 -30.49
CA ARG A 151 -13.82 -11.78 -31.90
C ARG A 151 -12.94 -12.67 -32.78
N GLY A 152 -12.30 -13.70 -32.21
CA GLY A 152 -11.31 -14.53 -32.93
C GLY A 152 -9.95 -13.84 -33.11
N ASP A 153 -9.70 -12.68 -32.49
CA ASP A 153 -8.44 -11.94 -32.65
C ASP A 153 -7.22 -12.72 -32.10
N HIS A 154 -7.47 -13.75 -31.29
CA HIS A 154 -6.44 -14.64 -30.72
C HIS A 154 -5.75 -15.56 -31.75
N GLU A 155 -6.34 -15.75 -32.93
CA GLU A 155 -5.76 -16.51 -34.05
C GLU A 155 -4.96 -15.63 -35.04
N ARG A 156 -4.87 -14.31 -34.79
CA ARG A 156 -4.30 -13.34 -35.74
C ARG A 156 -2.76 -13.42 -35.80
N MET A 157 -2.27 -14.39 -36.56
CA MET A 157 -0.84 -14.66 -36.81
C MET A 157 -0.13 -13.50 -37.51
N THR A 158 0.96 -13.00 -36.91
CA THR A 158 1.92 -12.13 -37.62
C THR A 158 2.90 -12.98 -38.42
N ARG A 159 2.93 -12.83 -39.75
CA ARG A 159 3.92 -13.46 -40.63
C ARG A 159 5.31 -12.80 -40.46
N SER A 160 6.04 -13.19 -39.42
CA SER A 160 7.50 -13.02 -39.34
C SER A 160 8.16 -14.39 -39.19
N THR A 161 9.49 -14.47 -39.39
CA THR A 161 10.26 -15.72 -39.52
C THR A 161 10.37 -16.59 -38.25
N ARG A 162 9.64 -16.24 -37.19
CA ARG A 162 9.28 -17.13 -36.08
C ARG A 162 7.79 -16.93 -35.79
N GLU A 163 7.02 -18.01 -35.90
CA GLU A 163 5.60 -18.04 -35.57
C GLU A 163 5.40 -17.91 -34.05
N GLN A 164 5.48 -16.68 -33.53
CA GLN A 164 5.14 -16.35 -32.17
C GLN A 164 3.86 -15.52 -32.16
N PRO A 165 2.73 -16.06 -31.65
CA PRO A 165 1.49 -15.30 -31.58
C PRO A 165 1.70 -14.08 -30.68
N VAL A 166 1.23 -12.93 -31.16
CA VAL A 166 1.33 -11.64 -30.45
C VAL A 166 0.79 -11.82 -29.03
N ARG A 167 1.57 -11.42 -28.03
CA ARG A 167 1.12 -11.44 -26.62
C ARG A 167 0.13 -10.29 -26.45
N SER A 168 -1.06 -10.56 -25.92
CA SER A 168 -2.00 -9.48 -25.61
C SER A 168 -1.38 -8.51 -24.60
N ALA A 169 -1.10 -7.27 -25.04
CA ALA A 169 -0.58 -6.22 -24.17
C ALA A 169 -1.53 -5.92 -22.99
N ALA A 170 -2.84 -6.13 -23.19
CA ALA A 170 -3.83 -6.02 -22.13
C ALA A 170 -3.66 -7.14 -21.07
N ALA A 171 -3.45 -8.39 -21.50
CA ALA A 171 -3.22 -9.51 -20.59
C ALA A 171 -1.91 -9.35 -19.80
N VAL A 172 -0.83 -8.92 -20.46
CA VAL A 172 0.45 -8.60 -19.81
C VAL A 172 0.28 -7.50 -18.76
N ARG A 173 -0.38 -6.39 -19.12
CA ARG A 173 -0.63 -5.27 -18.21
C ARG A 173 -1.51 -5.66 -17.02
N ALA A 174 -2.53 -6.50 -17.24
CA ALA A 174 -3.38 -7.01 -16.16
C ALA A 174 -2.57 -7.81 -15.13
N VAL A 175 -1.64 -8.66 -15.58
CA VAL A 175 -0.77 -9.42 -14.66
C VAL A 175 0.20 -8.52 -13.91
N LEU A 176 0.76 -7.48 -14.54
CA LEU A 176 1.59 -6.47 -13.85
C LEU A 176 0.80 -5.70 -12.79
N VAL A 177 -0.44 -5.30 -13.09
CA VAL A 177 -1.34 -4.66 -12.10
C VAL A 177 -1.64 -5.61 -10.95
N ARG A 178 -1.91 -6.90 -11.23
CA ARG A 178 -2.17 -7.93 -10.23
C ARG A 178 -0.97 -8.23 -9.33
N SER A 179 0.24 -8.20 -9.90
CA SER A 179 1.48 -8.51 -9.18
C SER A 179 1.84 -7.45 -8.13
N GLY A 180 1.39 -6.20 -8.32
CA GLY A 180 1.75 -5.07 -7.46
C GLY A 180 3.26 -4.84 -7.40
N GLY A 181 3.97 -5.14 -8.50
CA GLY A 181 5.43 -5.04 -8.58
C GLY A 181 6.22 -6.16 -7.89
N ARG A 182 5.55 -7.25 -7.50
CA ARG A 182 6.21 -8.39 -6.85
C ARG A 182 6.05 -9.70 -7.62
N CYS A 183 7.10 -10.53 -7.59
CA CYS A 183 7.12 -11.89 -8.08
C CYS A 183 5.97 -12.68 -7.44
N GLU A 184 5.14 -13.31 -8.27
CA GLU A 184 3.96 -14.03 -7.80
C GLU A 184 4.26 -15.48 -7.41
N ASN A 185 5.49 -15.97 -7.59
CA ASN A 185 5.89 -17.29 -7.10
C ASN A 185 5.90 -17.32 -5.56
N PRO A 186 5.07 -18.14 -4.88
CA PRO A 186 5.04 -18.22 -3.42
C PRO A 186 6.33 -18.83 -2.82
N LEU A 187 7.16 -19.48 -3.64
CA LEU A 187 8.48 -20.01 -3.27
C LEU A 187 9.64 -19.12 -3.78
N CYS A 188 9.38 -17.83 -4.01
CA CYS A 188 10.43 -16.88 -4.39
C CYS A 188 11.42 -16.68 -3.23
N ALA A 189 12.70 -16.97 -3.45
CA ALA A 189 13.76 -16.77 -2.46
C ALA A 189 14.16 -15.27 -2.30
N GLY A 190 13.64 -14.40 -3.14
CA GLY A 190 13.96 -12.97 -3.20
C GLY A 190 13.90 -12.44 -4.63
N GLN A 191 13.48 -11.18 -4.75
CA GLN A 191 13.67 -10.36 -5.95
C GLN A 191 14.53 -9.14 -5.57
N PRO A 192 15.20 -8.48 -6.52
CA PRO A 192 15.72 -7.14 -6.27
C PRO A 192 14.57 -6.17 -6.00
N ASP A 193 14.80 -5.22 -5.09
CA ASP A 193 13.93 -4.04 -4.90
C ASP A 193 14.20 -2.94 -5.94
N ASP A 194 15.23 -3.13 -6.77
CA ASP A 194 15.63 -2.23 -7.84
C ASP A 194 14.68 -2.29 -9.05
N VAL A 195 14.66 -1.22 -9.84
CA VAL A 195 13.76 -1.02 -10.99
C VAL A 195 14.55 -0.89 -12.29
N ASN A 196 13.90 -1.12 -13.42
CA ASN A 196 14.51 -0.86 -14.73
C ASN A 196 14.67 0.65 -14.98
N GLN A 197 15.35 1.02 -16.08
CA GLN A 197 15.57 2.41 -16.49
C GLN A 197 14.29 3.25 -16.71
N ASN A 198 13.12 2.61 -16.81
CA ASN A 198 11.81 3.27 -16.93
C ASN A 198 11.10 3.43 -15.57
N GLY A 199 11.69 2.96 -14.47
CA GLY A 199 11.08 2.94 -13.14
C GLY A 199 10.14 1.74 -12.90
N GLU A 200 10.16 0.72 -13.76
CA GLU A 200 9.28 -0.45 -13.65
C GLU A 200 9.99 -1.60 -12.89
N PRO A 201 9.27 -2.38 -12.05
CA PRO A 201 9.84 -3.55 -11.37
C PRO A 201 10.42 -4.58 -12.35
N ILE A 202 11.56 -5.17 -11.99
CA ILE A 202 12.27 -6.16 -12.83
C ILE A 202 11.53 -7.51 -12.79
N LEU A 203 10.44 -7.61 -13.55
CA LEU A 203 9.56 -8.77 -13.64
C LEU A 203 9.27 -9.16 -15.08
N GLU A 204 9.24 -10.46 -15.33
CA GLU A 204 8.88 -11.09 -16.59
C GLU A 204 7.48 -11.72 -16.46
N VAL A 205 6.53 -11.25 -17.28
CA VAL A 205 5.19 -11.85 -17.39
C VAL A 205 5.18 -12.94 -18.45
N ASP A 206 4.70 -14.12 -18.07
CA ASP A 206 4.78 -15.29 -18.95
C ASP A 206 3.64 -16.31 -18.69
N HIS A 207 3.20 -17.03 -19.73
CA HIS A 207 2.14 -18.06 -19.64
C HIS A 207 2.60 -19.27 -18.86
N VAL A 208 1.86 -19.72 -17.84
CA VAL A 208 2.27 -20.85 -17.00
C VAL A 208 2.29 -22.17 -17.79
N GLN A 209 1.34 -22.34 -18.70
CA GLN A 209 1.26 -23.44 -19.65
C GLN A 209 1.60 -22.92 -21.05
N ASP A 210 2.34 -23.71 -21.83
CA ASP A 210 2.76 -23.30 -23.18
C ASP A 210 1.54 -23.22 -24.12
N ARG A 211 1.40 -22.13 -24.89
CA ARG A 211 0.20 -21.82 -25.72
C ARG A 211 -0.20 -22.96 -26.68
N GLY A 212 0.76 -23.79 -27.11
CA GLY A 212 0.52 -24.95 -27.98
C GLY A 212 -0.23 -26.13 -27.32
N GLN A 213 -0.56 -26.06 -26.02
CA GLN A 213 -1.36 -27.07 -25.32
C GLN A 213 -2.51 -26.42 -24.54
N TRP A 214 -3.41 -25.72 -25.25
CA TRP A 214 -4.69 -25.19 -24.72
C TRP A 214 -4.57 -24.05 -23.67
N GLY A 215 -3.49 -23.26 -23.71
CA GLY A 215 -3.35 -22.06 -22.88
C GLY A 215 -4.04 -20.84 -23.50
N ARG A 216 -5.12 -20.34 -22.87
CA ARG A 216 -5.76 -19.05 -23.21
C ARG A 216 -4.78 -17.90 -22.99
N ASP A 217 -4.91 -16.82 -23.77
CA ASP A 217 -4.06 -15.61 -23.61
C ASP A 217 -4.60 -14.68 -22.51
N HIS A 218 -4.97 -15.29 -21.38
CA HIS A 218 -5.78 -14.69 -20.34
C HIS A 218 -5.02 -14.63 -19.00
N PRO A 219 -5.15 -13.55 -18.20
CA PRO A 219 -4.44 -13.40 -16.92
C PRO A 219 -4.58 -14.57 -15.94
N ILE A 220 -5.64 -15.38 -16.04
CA ILE A 220 -5.87 -16.60 -15.24
C ILE A 220 -4.81 -17.70 -15.46
N GLN A 221 -4.11 -17.70 -16.61
CA GLN A 221 -3.04 -18.65 -16.97
C GLN A 221 -1.66 -17.98 -17.12
N MET A 222 -1.53 -16.71 -16.75
CA MET A 222 -0.29 -15.93 -16.83
C MET A 222 0.18 -15.51 -15.43
N ILE A 223 1.48 -15.32 -15.27
CA ILE A 223 2.12 -15.07 -13.96
C ILE A 223 3.30 -14.09 -14.12
N ALA A 224 3.50 -13.18 -13.17
CA ALA A 224 4.70 -12.33 -13.11
C ALA A 224 5.81 -12.99 -12.25
N LEU A 225 7.02 -13.09 -12.78
CA LEU A 225 8.16 -13.72 -12.12
C LEU A 225 9.39 -12.82 -12.14
N CYS A 226 10.22 -12.85 -11.10
CA CYS A 226 11.57 -12.30 -11.20
C CYS A 226 12.44 -13.19 -12.12
N PRO A 227 13.56 -12.68 -12.69
CA PRO A 227 14.40 -13.42 -13.63
C PRO A 227 14.87 -14.79 -13.12
N ASN A 228 15.16 -14.89 -11.81
CA ASN A 228 15.52 -16.16 -11.17
C ASN A 228 14.37 -17.18 -11.22
N CYS A 229 13.15 -16.78 -10.85
CA CYS A 229 11.99 -17.67 -10.89
C CYS A 229 11.58 -18.04 -12.32
N HIS A 230 11.74 -17.12 -13.28
CA HIS A 230 11.53 -17.38 -14.70
C HIS A 230 12.54 -18.40 -15.24
N ALA A 231 13.82 -18.28 -14.87
CA ALA A 231 14.85 -19.27 -15.21
C ALA A 231 14.54 -20.67 -14.63
N VAL A 232 14.02 -20.77 -13.39
CA VAL A 232 13.60 -22.08 -12.84
C VAL A 232 12.40 -22.66 -13.59
N LYS A 233 11.44 -21.83 -13.99
CA LYS A 233 10.26 -22.26 -14.77
C LYS A 233 10.62 -22.77 -16.18
N THR A 234 11.58 -22.14 -16.85
CA THR A 234 11.95 -22.47 -18.23
C THR A 234 12.92 -23.66 -18.31
N ARG A 235 14.00 -23.63 -17.51
CA ARG A 235 15.13 -24.58 -17.59
C ARG A 235 15.50 -25.27 -16.28
N GLY A 236 14.77 -25.02 -15.18
CA GLY A 236 15.04 -25.65 -13.89
C GLY A 236 14.63 -27.12 -13.84
N ARG A 237 15.38 -27.94 -13.06
CA ARG A 237 15.09 -29.37 -12.86
C ARG A 237 13.69 -29.64 -12.29
N THR A 238 13.15 -28.69 -11.53
CA THR A 238 11.83 -28.76 -10.88
C THR A 238 10.71 -28.10 -11.69
N ARG A 239 10.96 -27.71 -12.95
CA ARG A 239 10.06 -26.87 -13.77
C ARG A 239 8.61 -27.34 -13.82
N GLU A 240 8.33 -28.64 -13.95
CA GLU A 240 6.95 -29.12 -14.06
C GLU A 240 6.18 -28.99 -12.73
N ARG A 241 6.86 -29.27 -11.60
CA ARG A 241 6.30 -29.03 -10.25
C ARG A 241 6.08 -27.54 -10.01
N LEU A 242 7.00 -26.69 -10.48
CA LEU A 242 6.85 -25.24 -10.39
C LEU A 242 5.69 -24.74 -11.28
N ARG A 243 5.59 -25.19 -12.53
CA ARG A 243 4.47 -24.86 -13.45
C ARG A 243 3.11 -25.22 -12.82
N ALA A 244 2.97 -26.40 -12.23
CA ALA A 244 1.74 -26.79 -11.53
C ALA A 244 1.40 -25.83 -10.37
N LEU A 245 2.40 -25.46 -9.55
CA LEU A 245 2.22 -24.50 -8.44
C LEU A 245 1.84 -23.09 -8.93
N LEU A 246 2.55 -22.58 -9.94
CA LEU A 246 2.28 -21.26 -10.52
C LEU A 246 0.90 -21.18 -11.19
N LEU A 247 0.36 -22.30 -11.68
CA LEU A 247 -0.97 -22.35 -12.30
C LEU A 247 -2.07 -22.24 -11.24
N LEU A 248 -1.88 -22.94 -10.10
CA LEU A 248 -2.76 -22.82 -8.94
C LEU A 248 -2.73 -21.39 -8.40
N GLU A 249 -1.54 -20.79 -8.28
CA GLU A 249 -1.36 -19.43 -7.79
C GLU A 249 -1.97 -18.38 -8.73
N ALA A 250 -1.74 -18.46 -10.05
CA ALA A 250 -2.33 -17.55 -11.04
C ALA A 250 -3.87 -17.58 -10.98
N ARG A 251 -4.45 -18.77 -10.88
CA ARG A 251 -5.90 -18.99 -10.71
C ARG A 251 -6.39 -18.43 -9.37
N ALA A 252 -5.70 -18.74 -8.27
CA ALA A 252 -6.06 -18.28 -6.93
C ALA A 252 -6.04 -16.75 -6.83
N ARG A 253 -5.02 -16.08 -7.41
CA ARG A 253 -4.92 -14.61 -7.47
C ARG A 253 -6.00 -14.00 -8.33
N HIS A 254 -6.24 -14.53 -9.53
CA HIS A 254 -7.33 -14.07 -10.40
C HIS A 254 -8.70 -14.21 -9.69
N SER A 255 -8.97 -15.36 -9.06
CA SER A 255 -10.20 -15.57 -8.28
C SER A 255 -10.27 -14.73 -7.00
N ALA A 256 -9.15 -14.39 -6.38
CA ALA A 256 -9.11 -13.49 -5.22
C ALA A 256 -9.49 -12.06 -5.62
N TRP A 257 -9.05 -11.60 -6.79
CA TRP A 257 -9.49 -10.33 -7.37
C TRP A 257 -10.97 -10.42 -7.79
N ALA A 258 -11.43 -11.56 -8.33
CA ALA A 258 -12.83 -11.77 -8.72
C ALA A 258 -13.83 -11.69 -7.55
N ARG A 259 -13.38 -12.02 -6.32
CA ARG A 259 -14.19 -11.87 -5.09
C ARG A 259 -14.11 -10.49 -4.44
N GLN A 260 -13.32 -9.57 -5.01
CA GLN A 260 -13.21 -8.18 -4.56
C GLN A 260 -13.92 -7.20 -5.51
N ALA A 261 -14.42 -7.71 -6.64
CA ALA A 261 -15.19 -7.01 -7.67
C ALA A 261 -16.68 -6.95 -7.31
#